data_AF-A0A0P8ADA2-F1
#
_entry.id   AF-A0A0P8ADA2-F1
#
_cell.length_a   1.000
_cell.length_b   1.000
_cell.length_c   1.000
_cell.angle_alpha   90.00
_cell.angle_beta   90.00
_cell.angle_gamma   90.00
#
_symmetry.space_group_name_H-M   'P 1'
#
loop_
_entity.id
_entity.type
_entity.pdbx_description
1 polymer ?
#
loop_
_entity_poly.entity_id
_entity_poly.type
_entity_poly.pdbx_seq_one_letter_code
_entity_poly.pdbx_strand_id
1 'polypeptide(L)'
;MPHTEAHNTWVANQPGTLLVIPVGDLAQHVLLMLCYMLQNGTVLMDDINRRPIPGIERFKNIVDTNNTWPLTFVEQTCMAELTTELSISCYAGTLMLQAMGLGGWMFDGLNPSSVLGASGELRAPGLKFRYDSNERWPYPNPTGLEGVMEGFCPPHYPDMRTAVEAVCNRKFGHGGPFHPDTPGPWKDSATVRSAAQVHSEEFRECVALQAQYIFDVFGKFPGTVPSIFLITYLQAHHLDTEFYDRFYKPGAYLKAHATHMDRWHSHGST
;
A
#
# COMPACT_ATOMS: atom_id res chain seq x y z
N MET A 1 -1.26 -3.68 22.20
CA MET A 1 -1.83 -4.83 21.47
C MET A 1 -0.79 -5.93 21.38
N PRO A 2 -1.14 -7.23 21.40
CA PRO A 2 -0.17 -8.30 21.20
C PRO A 2 0.52 -8.18 19.83
N HIS A 3 1.73 -8.75 19.69
CA HIS A 3 2.45 -8.76 18.40
C HIS A 3 1.79 -9.70 17.39
N THR A 4 1.27 -10.82 17.88
CA THR A 4 0.57 -11.85 17.12
C THR A 4 -0.70 -12.21 17.89
N GLU A 5 -1.84 -12.26 17.21
CA GLU A 5 -3.08 -12.71 17.80
C GLU A 5 -3.00 -14.17 18.24
N ALA A 6 -3.70 -14.52 19.33
CA ALA A 6 -3.53 -15.80 20.01
C ALA A 6 -3.74 -17.03 19.11
N HIS A 7 -4.66 -16.94 18.14
CA HIS A 7 -4.95 -18.03 17.21
C HIS A 7 -3.86 -18.22 16.14
N ASN A 8 -2.99 -17.22 15.94
CA ASN A 8 -1.89 -17.25 14.98
C ASN A 8 -0.54 -17.63 15.60
N THR A 9 -0.41 -17.58 16.94
CA THR A 9 0.86 -17.78 17.67
C THR A 9 1.62 -19.06 17.28
N TRP A 10 0.90 -20.14 17.01
CA TRP A 10 1.48 -21.45 16.74
C TRP A 10 1.78 -21.72 15.26
N VAL A 11 1.27 -20.88 14.36
CA VAL A 11 1.23 -21.18 12.92
C VAL A 11 1.85 -20.08 12.06
N ALA A 12 1.74 -18.82 12.46
CA ALA A 12 2.23 -17.70 11.67
C ALA A 12 3.75 -17.58 11.75
N ASN A 13 4.40 -17.39 10.59
CA ASN A 13 5.84 -17.16 10.42
C ASN A 13 6.73 -18.21 11.12
N GLN A 14 6.34 -19.48 11.06
CA GLN A 14 7.09 -20.60 11.63
C GLN A 14 8.19 -21.09 10.66
N PRO A 15 9.23 -21.79 11.15
CA PRO A 15 10.23 -22.42 10.29
C PRO A 15 9.60 -23.31 9.22
N GLY A 16 10.09 -23.21 7.98
CA GLY A 16 9.55 -23.95 6.83
C GLY A 16 8.35 -23.29 6.15
N THR A 17 7.93 -22.10 6.59
CA THR A 17 6.89 -21.30 5.93
C THR A 17 7.49 -20.12 5.17
N LEU A 18 6.78 -19.66 4.15
CA LEU A 18 7.01 -18.37 3.50
C LEU A 18 5.91 -17.42 3.96
N LEU A 19 6.29 -16.26 4.49
CA LEU A 19 5.37 -15.17 4.78
C LEU A 19 5.56 -14.04 3.76
N VAL A 20 4.49 -13.72 3.03
CA VAL A 20 4.42 -12.58 2.13
C VAL A 20 3.72 -11.43 2.87
N ILE A 21 4.35 -10.26 2.85
CA ILE A 21 3.91 -9.06 3.54
C ILE A 21 3.74 -7.94 2.51
N PRO A 22 2.57 -7.82 1.85
CA PRO A 22 2.29 -6.67 1.00
C PRO A 22 2.24 -5.39 1.84
N VAL A 23 3.05 -4.41 1.45
CA VAL A 23 3.11 -3.09 2.10
C VAL A 23 2.74 -2.04 1.06
N GLY A 24 1.84 -1.14 1.42
CA GLY A 24 1.34 -0.08 0.55
C GLY A 24 1.78 1.31 1.01
N ASP A 25 2.11 2.17 0.05
CA ASP A 25 2.38 3.59 0.29
C ASP A 25 1.07 4.37 0.18
N LEU A 26 0.44 4.60 1.32
CA LEU A 26 -0.82 5.33 1.41
C LEU A 26 -0.62 6.83 1.19
N ALA A 27 0.57 7.38 1.47
CA ALA A 27 0.91 8.76 1.10
C ALA A 27 0.91 8.93 -0.42
N GLN A 28 1.60 8.06 -1.15
CA GLN A 28 1.56 8.08 -2.63
C GLN A 28 0.12 7.93 -3.14
N HIS A 29 -0.67 7.02 -2.56
CA HIS A 29 -2.06 6.81 -2.96
C HIS A 29 -2.94 8.06 -2.76
N VAL A 30 -2.80 8.75 -1.62
CA VAL A 30 -3.54 10.00 -1.38
C VAL A 30 -3.09 11.11 -2.34
N LEU A 31 -1.81 11.24 -2.67
CA LEU A 31 -1.36 12.19 -3.71
C LEU A 31 -1.97 11.89 -5.08
N LEU A 32 -2.09 10.61 -5.44
CA LEU A 32 -2.76 10.19 -6.67
C LEU A 32 -4.26 10.51 -6.63
N MET A 33 -4.92 10.33 -5.49
CA MET A 33 -6.32 10.72 -5.30
C MET A 33 -6.51 12.23 -5.43
N LEU A 34 -5.61 13.05 -4.89
CA LEU A 34 -5.66 14.51 -5.08
C LEU A 34 -5.51 14.92 -6.55
N CYS A 35 -4.63 14.24 -7.29
CA CYS A 35 -4.53 14.43 -8.74
C CYS A 35 -5.85 14.03 -9.43
N TYR A 36 -6.40 12.86 -9.08
CA TYR A 36 -7.67 12.40 -9.64
C TYR A 36 -8.81 13.38 -9.37
N MET A 37 -8.96 13.85 -8.14
CA MET A 37 -9.98 14.83 -7.76
C MET A 37 -9.84 16.13 -8.55
N LEU A 38 -8.63 16.69 -8.61
CA LEU A 38 -8.40 17.96 -9.31
C LEU A 38 -8.68 17.83 -10.82
N GLN A 39 -8.27 16.71 -11.43
CA GLN A 39 -8.57 16.42 -12.83
C GLN A 39 -10.08 16.29 -13.10
N ASN A 40 -10.87 15.91 -12.10
CA ASN A 40 -12.32 15.82 -12.16
C ASN A 40 -13.04 17.05 -11.59
N GLY A 41 -12.31 18.16 -11.38
CA GLY A 41 -12.91 19.43 -10.98
C GLY A 41 -13.31 19.51 -9.51
N THR A 42 -12.64 18.77 -8.63
CA THR A 42 -12.91 18.76 -7.18
C THR A 42 -11.62 19.00 -6.38
N VAL A 43 -11.75 19.64 -5.22
CA VAL A 43 -10.65 19.85 -4.25
C VAL A 43 -11.04 19.34 -2.85
N LEU A 44 -10.09 19.34 -1.92
CA LEU A 44 -10.36 19.01 -0.52
C LEU A 44 -11.06 20.13 0.23
N MET A 45 -11.85 19.73 1.22
CA MET A 45 -12.30 20.54 2.34
C MET A 45 -11.84 19.86 3.63
N ASP A 46 -11.27 20.62 4.56
CA ASP A 46 -10.94 20.10 5.89
C ASP A 46 -12.21 20.10 6.75
N ASP A 47 -12.86 18.93 6.82
CA ASP A 47 -14.08 18.73 7.59
C ASP A 47 -13.84 18.62 9.10
N ILE A 48 -12.61 18.31 9.53
CA ILE A 48 -12.21 18.28 10.95
C ILE A 48 -12.16 19.71 11.49
N ASN A 49 -11.49 20.62 10.79
CA ASN A 49 -11.38 22.03 11.16
C ASN A 49 -12.49 22.90 10.53
N ARG A 50 -13.42 22.29 9.79
CA ARG A 50 -14.58 22.91 9.13
C ARG A 50 -14.22 24.12 8.26
N ARG A 51 -13.16 24.00 7.45
CA ARG A 51 -12.70 25.09 6.60
C ARG A 51 -12.22 24.60 5.23
N PRO A 52 -12.33 25.45 4.18
CA PRO A 52 -11.61 25.22 2.94
C PRO A 52 -10.11 25.21 3.19
N ILE A 53 -9.36 24.60 2.27
CA ILE A 53 -7.90 24.68 2.27
C ILE A 53 -7.50 26.15 2.04
N PRO A 54 -6.80 26.81 2.98
CA PRO A 54 -6.39 28.20 2.80
C PRO A 54 -5.50 28.38 1.56
N GLY A 55 -5.81 29.37 0.73
CA GLY A 55 -5.07 29.67 -0.50
C GLY A 55 -5.59 28.95 -1.75
N ILE A 56 -6.57 28.04 -1.61
CA ILE A 56 -7.12 27.27 -2.73
C ILE A 56 -7.80 28.16 -3.78
N GLU A 57 -8.32 29.33 -3.37
CA GLU A 57 -8.98 30.31 -4.23
C GLU A 57 -8.11 30.84 -5.37
N ARG A 58 -6.78 30.71 -5.25
CA ARG A 58 -5.81 31.04 -6.30
C ARG A 58 -6.00 30.19 -7.56
N PHE A 59 -6.55 28.99 -7.42
CA PHE A 59 -6.70 27.99 -8.50
C PHE A 59 -8.10 27.97 -9.13
N LYS A 60 -8.93 28.99 -8.87
CA LYS A 60 -10.30 29.10 -9.41
C LYS A 60 -10.39 29.05 -10.94
N ASN A 61 -9.28 29.27 -11.65
CA ASN A 61 -9.23 29.22 -13.11
C ASN A 61 -9.19 27.78 -13.65
N ILE A 62 -8.78 26.81 -12.82
CA ILE A 62 -8.64 25.40 -13.21
C ILE A 62 -9.62 24.47 -12.49
N VAL A 63 -10.26 24.94 -11.42
CA VAL A 63 -11.22 24.14 -10.63
C VAL A 63 -12.28 25.02 -9.94
N ASP A 64 -13.50 24.49 -9.77
CA ASP A 64 -14.47 25.08 -8.85
C ASP A 64 -14.06 24.78 -7.41
N THR A 65 -13.55 25.79 -6.71
CA THR A 65 -13.05 25.65 -5.34
C THR A 65 -14.14 25.38 -4.30
N ASN A 66 -15.42 25.46 -4.67
CA ASN A 66 -16.53 25.08 -3.80
C ASN A 66 -16.99 23.63 -4.04
N ASN A 67 -16.59 23.00 -5.15
CA ASN A 67 -16.84 21.59 -5.39
C ASN A 67 -15.80 20.77 -4.62
N THR A 68 -16.16 20.36 -3.41
CA THR A 68 -15.20 19.77 -2.46
C THR A 68 -15.59 18.38 -1.99
N TRP A 69 -14.59 17.54 -1.71
CA TRP A 69 -14.78 16.33 -0.90
C TRP A 69 -14.18 16.50 0.50
N PRO A 70 -14.80 15.92 1.55
CA PRO A 70 -14.24 15.94 2.91
C PRO A 70 -12.91 15.20 2.98
N LEU A 71 -11.93 15.77 3.69
CA LEU A 71 -10.62 15.17 3.94
C LEU A 71 -10.72 13.77 4.56
N THR A 72 -11.54 13.60 5.59
CA THR A 72 -11.69 12.30 6.27
C THR A 72 -12.25 11.23 5.33
N PHE A 73 -13.19 11.60 4.47
CA PHE A 73 -13.76 10.72 3.46
C PHE A 73 -12.70 10.29 2.43
N VAL A 74 -11.91 11.23 1.93
CA VAL A 74 -10.85 10.96 0.95
C VAL A 74 -9.81 10.00 1.51
N GLU A 75 -9.30 10.26 2.72
CA GLU A 75 -8.28 9.43 3.32
C GLU A 75 -8.77 8.03 3.70
N GLN A 76 -10.01 7.90 4.21
CA GLN A 76 -10.62 6.60 4.48
C GLN A 76 -10.86 5.80 3.20
N THR A 77 -11.30 6.47 2.13
CA THR A 77 -11.49 5.83 0.81
C THR A 77 -10.16 5.32 0.27
N CYS A 78 -9.11 6.14 0.34
CA CYS A 78 -7.76 5.74 -0.06
C CYS A 78 -7.25 4.52 0.74
N MET A 79 -7.49 4.49 2.05
CA MET A 79 -7.11 3.36 2.89
C MET A 79 -7.89 2.09 2.51
N ALA A 80 -9.18 2.20 2.20
CA ALA A 80 -10.01 1.08 1.75
C ALA A 80 -9.58 0.55 0.37
N GLU A 81 -9.26 1.44 -0.57
CA GLU A 81 -8.72 1.10 -1.90
C GLU A 81 -7.38 0.38 -1.78
N LEU A 82 -6.45 0.93 -1.00
CA LEU A 82 -5.14 0.32 -0.78
C LEU A 82 -5.27 -1.03 -0.06
N THR A 83 -6.14 -1.14 0.94
CA THR A 83 -6.45 -2.44 1.60
C THR A 83 -6.92 -3.47 0.58
N THR A 84 -7.77 -3.05 -0.36
CA THR A 84 -8.27 -3.91 -1.44
C THR A 84 -7.14 -4.35 -2.36
N GLU A 85 -6.25 -3.44 -2.76
CA GLU A 85 -5.06 -3.76 -3.56
C GLU A 85 -4.17 -4.81 -2.88
N LEU A 86 -3.81 -4.58 -1.61
CA LEU A 86 -2.98 -5.51 -0.83
C LEU A 86 -3.67 -6.88 -0.69
N SER A 87 -4.98 -6.88 -0.42
CA SER A 87 -5.77 -8.12 -0.28
C SER A 87 -5.83 -8.91 -1.59
N ILE A 88 -6.02 -8.23 -2.73
CA ILE A 88 -6.06 -8.86 -4.05
C ILE A 88 -4.68 -9.46 -4.40
N SER A 89 -3.58 -8.81 -4.01
CA SER A 89 -2.23 -9.38 -4.18
C SER A 89 -2.06 -10.71 -3.43
N CYS A 90 -2.52 -10.78 -2.18
CA CYS A 90 -2.55 -12.00 -1.38
C CYS A 90 -3.51 -13.06 -1.95
N TYR A 91 -4.64 -12.63 -2.52
CA TYR A 91 -5.60 -13.54 -3.17
C TYR A 91 -5.01 -14.17 -4.43
N ALA A 92 -4.36 -13.38 -5.29
CA ALA A 92 -3.63 -13.89 -6.44
C ALA A 92 -2.53 -14.88 -6.00
N GLY A 93 -1.81 -14.57 -4.92
CA GLY A 93 -0.86 -15.49 -4.31
C GLY A 93 -1.50 -16.80 -3.85
N THR A 94 -2.67 -16.75 -3.20
CA THR A 94 -3.42 -17.95 -2.79
C THR A 94 -3.79 -18.83 -3.98
N LEU A 95 -4.23 -18.25 -5.10
CA LEU A 95 -4.50 -19.00 -6.33
C LEU A 95 -3.22 -19.69 -6.86
N MET A 96 -2.07 -19.02 -6.80
CA MET A 96 -0.78 -19.61 -7.15
C MET A 96 -0.41 -20.78 -6.21
N LEU A 97 -0.63 -20.65 -4.90
CA LEU A 97 -0.37 -21.74 -3.96
C LEU A 97 -1.18 -22.99 -4.31
N GLN A 98 -2.46 -22.83 -4.60
CA GLN A 98 -3.33 -23.95 -5.02
C GLN A 98 -2.83 -24.60 -6.33
N ALA A 99 -2.40 -23.80 -7.29
CA ALA A 99 -1.84 -24.31 -8.56
C ALA A 99 -0.52 -25.07 -8.36
N MET A 100 0.33 -24.58 -7.45
CA MET A 100 1.59 -25.22 -7.10
C MET A 100 1.43 -26.43 -6.18
N GLY A 101 0.26 -26.61 -5.54
CA GLY A 101 0.06 -27.66 -4.53
C GLY A 101 0.68 -27.32 -3.18
N LEU A 102 0.83 -26.04 -2.87
CA LEU A 102 1.24 -25.55 -1.55
C LEU A 102 0.01 -25.27 -0.68
N GLY A 103 0.12 -25.60 0.60
CA GLY A 103 -0.81 -25.14 1.62
C GLY A 103 -0.59 -23.66 1.93
N GLY A 104 -1.59 -23.01 2.50
CA GLY A 104 -1.49 -21.60 2.85
C GLY A 104 -2.84 -20.93 3.04
N TRP A 105 -2.80 -19.73 3.60
CA TRP A 105 -4.00 -18.91 3.77
C TRP A 105 -3.65 -17.42 3.82
N MET A 106 -4.66 -16.60 3.54
CA MET A 106 -4.62 -15.16 3.77
C MET A 106 -5.13 -14.86 5.17
N PHE A 107 -4.48 -13.94 5.89
CA PHE A 107 -4.90 -13.59 7.24
C PHE A 107 -4.54 -12.16 7.60
N ASP A 108 -5.22 -11.66 8.62
CA ASP A 108 -4.77 -10.58 9.49
C ASP A 108 -4.38 -11.17 10.86
N GLY A 109 -3.97 -10.31 11.81
CA GLY A 109 -3.64 -10.76 13.16
C GLY A 109 -2.14 -10.90 13.45
N LEU A 110 -1.28 -10.38 12.58
CA LEU A 110 0.00 -9.81 13.00
C LEU A 110 -0.17 -8.31 13.14
N ASN A 111 0.23 -7.76 14.28
CA ASN A 111 0.10 -6.34 14.57
C ASN A 111 0.95 -5.52 13.58
N PRO A 112 0.34 -4.66 12.72
CA PRO A 112 1.08 -3.90 11.71
C PRO A 112 2.20 -3.02 12.27
N SER A 113 1.99 -2.39 13.43
CA SER A 113 3.05 -1.62 14.09
C SER A 113 4.21 -2.52 14.50
N SER A 114 3.96 -3.76 14.90
CA SER A 114 5.04 -4.71 15.24
C SER A 114 5.76 -5.19 14.00
N VAL A 115 5.03 -5.50 12.92
CA VAL A 115 5.63 -5.94 11.65
C VAL A 115 6.47 -4.83 11.03
N LEU A 116 5.97 -3.60 10.97
CA LEU A 116 6.72 -2.46 10.42
C LEU A 116 7.89 -2.04 11.34
N GLY A 117 7.89 -2.42 12.61
CA GLY A 117 8.93 -2.04 13.58
C GLY A 117 8.63 -0.77 14.38
N ALA A 118 7.39 -0.29 14.33
CA ALA A 118 6.87 0.84 15.09
C ALA A 118 6.19 0.45 16.41
N SER A 119 6.51 -0.73 16.98
CA SER A 119 5.98 -1.19 18.28
C SER A 119 6.64 -0.52 19.47
N GLY A 120 7.86 0.00 19.31
CA GLY A 120 8.71 0.47 20.41
C GLY A 120 9.39 -0.64 21.23
N GLU A 121 9.20 -1.91 20.87
CA GLU A 121 9.70 -3.06 21.61
C GLU A 121 11.03 -3.58 21.05
N LEU A 122 12.11 -3.50 21.84
CA LEU A 122 13.45 -3.94 21.41
C LEU A 122 13.52 -5.43 21.03
N ARG A 123 12.66 -6.26 21.61
CA ARG A 123 12.59 -7.70 21.33
C ARG A 123 11.77 -8.03 20.07
N ALA A 124 11.04 -7.06 19.53
CA ALA A 124 10.23 -7.19 18.32
C ALA A 124 10.54 -6.02 17.36
N PRO A 125 11.77 -5.96 16.81
CA PRO A 125 12.22 -4.82 16.00
C PRO A 125 11.50 -4.66 14.66
N GLY A 126 10.72 -5.67 14.24
CA GLY A 126 10.02 -5.69 12.96
C GLY A 126 10.96 -5.55 11.75
N LEU A 127 10.40 -5.03 10.67
CA LEU A 127 11.09 -4.70 9.42
C LEU A 127 11.87 -3.40 9.48
N LYS A 128 11.84 -2.70 10.62
CA LYS A 128 12.58 -1.46 10.88
C LYS A 128 12.27 -0.33 9.90
N PHE A 129 11.01 -0.19 9.50
CA PHE A 129 10.55 1.03 8.86
C PHE A 129 10.83 2.20 9.80
N ARG A 130 11.37 3.28 9.25
CA ARG A 130 11.44 4.57 9.92
C ARG A 130 10.03 5.02 10.24
N TYR A 131 9.79 5.46 11.48
CA TYR A 131 8.51 6.01 11.90
C TYR A 131 8.70 7.28 12.72
N ASP A 132 7.68 8.13 12.69
CA ASP A 132 7.56 9.30 13.57
C ASP A 132 6.52 9.06 14.66
N SER A 133 6.65 9.79 15.76
CA SER A 133 5.66 9.84 16.83
C SER A 133 5.34 11.30 17.15
N ASN A 134 4.09 11.57 17.54
CA ASN A 134 3.64 12.87 18.00
C ASN A 134 2.57 12.66 19.07
N GLU A 135 2.56 13.48 20.11
CA GLU A 135 1.57 13.40 21.19
C GLU A 135 0.13 13.62 20.69
N ARG A 136 -0.04 14.28 19.54
CA ARG A 136 -1.34 14.50 18.89
C ARG A 136 -1.85 13.27 18.13
N TRP A 137 -1.03 12.25 17.91
CA TRP A 137 -1.40 11.07 17.14
C TRP A 137 -1.72 9.89 18.07
N PRO A 138 -2.75 9.10 17.74
CA PRO A 138 -3.12 7.93 18.55
C PRO A 138 -2.10 6.77 18.43
N TYR A 139 -1.24 6.79 17.40
CA TYR A 139 -0.24 5.76 17.14
C TYR A 139 0.93 6.31 16.33
N PRO A 140 2.12 5.67 16.37
CA PRO A 140 3.25 6.03 15.50
C PRO A 140 2.91 5.97 14.02
N ASN A 141 3.61 6.75 13.21
CA ASN A 141 3.43 6.84 11.77
C ASN A 141 4.67 6.31 11.02
N PRO A 142 4.65 5.05 10.55
CA PRO A 142 5.68 4.54 9.65
C PRO A 142 5.68 5.32 8.34
N THR A 143 6.87 5.72 7.90
CA THR A 143 7.10 6.59 6.73
C THR A 143 7.86 5.91 5.62
N GLY A 144 8.63 4.86 5.90
CA GLY A 144 9.35 4.11 4.87
C GLY A 144 10.52 3.28 5.41
N LEU A 145 11.09 2.46 4.54
CA LEU A 145 12.31 1.68 4.74
C LEU A 145 13.34 2.13 3.69
N GLU A 146 14.44 2.72 4.16
CA GLU A 146 15.47 3.33 3.30
C GLU A 146 15.98 2.35 2.23
N GLY A 147 16.03 2.81 0.98
CA GLY A 147 16.48 2.01 -0.16
C GLY A 147 15.56 0.86 -0.57
N VAL A 148 14.43 0.65 0.11
CA VAL A 148 13.45 -0.39 -0.20
C VAL A 148 12.10 0.20 -0.58
N MET A 149 11.51 1.00 0.31
CA MET A 149 10.20 1.60 0.13
C MET A 149 10.09 2.88 0.96
N GLU A 150 10.27 4.02 0.32
CA GLU A 150 10.21 5.33 0.96
C GLU A 150 8.89 6.01 0.62
N GLY A 151 8.14 6.42 1.65
CA GLY A 151 6.85 7.04 1.48
C GLY A 151 6.95 8.37 0.75
N PHE A 152 5.96 8.70 -0.08
CA PHE A 152 5.86 10.00 -0.76
C PHE A 152 5.40 11.12 0.19
N CYS A 153 6.14 11.30 1.28
CA CYS A 153 5.95 12.33 2.30
C CYS A 153 7.27 12.60 3.04
N PRO A 154 7.33 13.67 3.84
CA PRO A 154 8.46 13.88 4.74
C PRO A 154 8.70 12.72 5.72
N PRO A 155 9.97 12.45 6.07
CA PRO A 155 11.17 13.21 5.67
C PRO A 155 11.84 12.74 4.37
N HIS A 156 11.29 11.72 3.70
CA HIS A 156 11.90 11.18 2.47
C HIS A 156 11.87 12.19 1.32
N TYR A 157 10.86 13.05 1.33
CA TYR A 157 10.83 14.28 0.56
C TYR A 157 10.80 15.49 1.53
N PRO A 158 11.55 16.57 1.26
CA PRO A 158 11.67 17.70 2.20
C PRO A 158 10.34 18.43 2.42
N ASP A 159 9.45 18.43 1.43
CA ASP A 159 8.12 19.02 1.47
C ASP A 159 7.16 18.26 0.53
N MET A 160 5.87 18.59 0.63
CA MET A 160 4.86 17.92 -0.20
C MET A 160 4.91 18.37 -1.67
N ARG A 161 5.51 19.53 -1.98
CA ARG A 161 5.73 19.94 -3.38
C ARG A 161 6.71 18.99 -4.06
N THR A 162 7.81 18.68 -3.40
CA THR A 162 8.83 17.75 -3.89
C THR A 162 8.26 16.33 -4.00
N ALA A 163 7.43 15.90 -3.05
CA ALA A 163 6.71 14.63 -3.15
C ALA A 163 5.76 14.59 -4.36
N VAL A 164 5.01 15.67 -4.64
CA VAL A 164 4.15 15.78 -5.84
C VAL A 164 4.95 15.72 -7.14
N GLU A 165 6.08 16.42 -7.22
CA GLU A 165 6.97 16.32 -8.38
C GLU A 165 7.48 14.90 -8.57
N ALA A 166 7.86 14.22 -7.49
CA ALA A 166 8.30 12.84 -7.54
C ALA A 166 7.19 11.89 -8.03
N VAL A 167 5.93 12.06 -7.56
CA VAL A 167 4.78 11.30 -8.06
C VAL A 167 4.57 11.56 -9.55
N CYS A 168 4.66 12.82 -10.00
CA CYS A 168 4.51 13.18 -11.41
C CYS A 168 5.62 12.57 -12.26
N ASN A 169 6.88 12.64 -11.82
CA ASN A 169 8.02 12.02 -12.50
C ASN A 169 7.87 10.49 -12.54
N ARG A 170 7.39 9.87 -11.47
CA ARG A 170 7.11 8.43 -11.43
C ARG A 170 6.04 8.03 -12.46
N LYS A 171 5.01 8.86 -12.64
CA LYS A 171 3.90 8.62 -13.58
C LYS A 171 4.31 8.82 -15.04
N PHE A 172 4.94 9.96 -15.33
CA PHE A 172 5.12 10.48 -16.69
C PHE A 172 6.56 10.52 -17.16
N GLY A 173 7.54 10.45 -16.25
CA GLY A 173 8.97 10.43 -16.58
C GLY A 173 9.39 9.10 -17.20
N HIS A 174 10.64 9.02 -17.63
CA HIS A 174 11.18 7.83 -18.31
C HIS A 174 11.00 6.56 -17.47
N GLY A 175 10.43 5.51 -18.08
CA GLY A 175 10.08 4.25 -17.39
C GLY A 175 8.77 4.30 -16.60
N GLY A 176 8.12 5.45 -16.51
CA GLY A 176 6.80 5.61 -15.90
C GLY A 176 5.68 5.00 -16.75
N PRO A 177 4.53 4.64 -16.15
CA PRO A 177 3.43 3.96 -16.86
C PRO A 177 2.81 4.79 -17.99
N PHE A 178 2.99 6.11 -18.01
CA PHE A 178 2.44 6.98 -19.05
C PHE A 178 3.50 7.53 -20.01
N HIS A 179 4.74 7.08 -19.90
CA HIS A 179 5.79 7.49 -20.83
C HIS A 179 5.67 6.69 -22.15
N PRO A 180 5.79 7.34 -23.33
CA PRO A 180 5.64 6.68 -24.63
C PRO A 180 6.62 5.52 -24.84
N ASP A 181 7.85 5.66 -24.34
CA ASP A 181 8.89 4.64 -24.51
C ASP A 181 8.77 3.46 -23.52
N THR A 182 7.83 3.51 -22.57
CA THR A 182 7.64 2.41 -21.63
C THR A 182 6.97 1.23 -22.36
N PRO A 183 7.60 0.03 -22.41
CA PRO A 183 7.02 -1.12 -23.09
C PRO A 183 5.71 -1.55 -22.42
N GLY A 184 4.83 -2.19 -23.18
CA GLY A 184 3.53 -2.65 -22.68
C GLY A 184 2.92 -3.76 -23.53
N PRO A 185 1.83 -4.36 -23.07
CA PRO A 185 1.17 -5.47 -23.77
C PRO A 185 0.37 -5.01 -25.00
N TRP A 186 0.15 -3.70 -25.18
CA TRP A 186 -0.56 -3.17 -26.35
C TRP A 186 0.32 -3.20 -27.60
N LYS A 187 -0.28 -3.54 -28.75
CA LYS A 187 0.37 -3.50 -30.06
C LYS A 187 0.98 -2.12 -30.38
N ASP A 188 0.29 -1.06 -29.97
CA ASP A 188 0.77 0.32 -30.05
C ASP A 188 0.82 0.93 -28.64
N SER A 189 1.83 0.50 -27.87
CA SER A 189 2.00 0.95 -26.48
C SER A 189 2.32 2.44 -26.39
N ALA A 190 3.06 3.00 -27.34
CA ALA A 190 3.46 4.39 -27.33
C ALA A 190 2.24 5.31 -27.36
N THR A 191 1.33 5.12 -28.32
CA THR A 191 0.12 5.94 -28.47
C THR A 191 -0.79 5.84 -27.24
N VAL A 192 -0.99 4.63 -26.70
CA VAL A 192 -1.87 4.43 -25.53
C VAL A 192 -1.30 5.12 -24.30
N ARG A 193 0.00 5.00 -24.05
CA ARG A 193 0.64 5.59 -22.86
C ARG A 193 0.71 7.11 -22.97
N SER A 194 1.04 7.66 -24.13
CA SER A 194 1.12 9.10 -24.35
C SER A 194 -0.23 9.81 -24.38
N ALA A 195 -1.34 9.08 -24.42
CA ALA A 195 -2.68 9.67 -24.38
C ALA A 195 -3.04 10.26 -23.00
N ALA A 196 -2.31 9.89 -21.95
CA ALA A 196 -2.53 10.44 -20.63
C ALA A 196 -2.14 11.92 -20.57
N GLN A 197 -3.03 12.75 -20.02
CA GLN A 197 -2.75 14.17 -19.84
C GLN A 197 -1.68 14.37 -18.76
N VAL A 198 -0.54 14.93 -19.17
CA VAL A 198 0.53 15.32 -18.25
C VAL A 198 0.08 16.50 -17.39
N HIS A 199 0.37 16.44 -16.09
CA HIS A 199 0.00 17.47 -15.14
C HIS A 199 0.80 18.77 -15.38
N SER A 200 0.10 19.89 -15.58
CA SER A 200 0.72 21.22 -15.72
C SER A 200 1.37 21.68 -14.42
N GLU A 201 2.16 22.76 -14.49
CA GLU A 201 2.75 23.40 -13.31
C GLU A 201 1.67 23.87 -12.32
N GLU A 202 0.67 24.61 -12.81
CA GLU A 202 -0.45 25.11 -11.99
C GLU A 202 -1.24 23.96 -11.34
N PHE A 203 -1.40 22.84 -12.05
CA PHE A 203 -2.03 21.64 -11.49
C PHE A 203 -1.22 21.06 -10.34
N ARG A 204 0.10 20.90 -10.52
CA ARG A 204 1.01 20.39 -9.48
C ARG A 204 1.06 21.31 -8.27
N GLU A 205 1.05 22.62 -8.49
CA GLU A 205 0.95 23.62 -7.43
C GLU A 205 -0.32 23.48 -6.60
N CYS A 206 -1.47 23.27 -7.24
CA CYS A 206 -2.75 23.08 -6.55
C CYS A 206 -2.76 21.78 -5.70
N VAL A 207 -2.24 20.68 -6.25
CA VAL A 207 -2.11 19.42 -5.49
C VAL A 207 -1.13 19.59 -4.32
N ALA A 208 0.02 20.21 -4.56
CA ALA A 208 1.04 20.46 -3.55
C ALA A 208 0.51 21.36 -2.41
N LEU A 209 -0.27 22.40 -2.72
CA LEU A 209 -0.89 23.25 -1.71
C LEU A 209 -1.78 22.43 -0.76
N GLN A 210 -2.65 21.59 -1.32
CA GLN A 210 -3.57 20.76 -0.54
C GLN A 210 -2.80 19.74 0.33
N ALA A 211 -1.80 19.07 -0.25
CA ALA A 211 -0.98 18.10 0.46
C ALA A 211 -0.13 18.75 1.56
N GLN A 212 0.48 19.90 1.28
CA GLN A 212 1.28 20.65 2.26
C GLN A 212 0.43 21.13 3.43
N TYR A 213 -0.79 21.62 3.16
CA TYR A 213 -1.74 21.97 4.21
C TYR A 213 -2.00 20.81 5.17
N ILE A 214 -2.23 19.60 4.64
CA ILE A 214 -2.45 18.40 5.47
C ILE A 214 -1.23 18.15 6.35
N PHE A 215 -0.04 18.15 5.75
CA PHE A 215 1.20 17.94 6.50
C PHE A 215 1.40 18.97 7.61
N ASP A 216 1.22 20.26 7.33
CA ASP A 216 1.42 21.34 8.29
C ASP A 216 0.41 21.30 9.44
N VAL A 217 -0.87 21.01 9.14
CA VAL A 217 -1.95 21.02 10.13
C VAL A 217 -1.92 19.77 11.02
N PHE A 218 -1.77 18.59 10.40
CA PHE A 218 -1.85 17.31 11.11
C PHE A 218 -0.49 16.79 11.56
N GLY A 219 0.61 17.37 11.06
CA GLY A 219 2.00 17.01 11.37
C GLY A 219 2.53 15.80 10.61
N LYS A 220 1.71 15.18 9.77
CA LYS A 220 2.05 14.02 8.93
C LYS A 220 1.16 14.01 7.68
N PHE A 221 1.57 13.22 6.69
CA PHE A 221 0.80 13.03 5.48
C PHE A 221 0.66 11.54 5.14
N PRO A 222 -0.55 11.00 4.98
CA PRO A 222 -1.86 11.67 5.16
C PRO A 222 -2.14 12.04 6.64
N GLY A 223 -3.14 12.88 6.88
CA GLY A 223 -3.38 13.53 8.17
C GLY A 223 -4.04 12.63 9.22
N THR A 224 -4.94 11.74 8.81
CA THR A 224 -5.81 10.94 9.69
C THR A 224 -5.57 9.43 9.59
N VAL A 225 -4.94 8.97 8.52
CA VAL A 225 -4.51 7.58 8.29
C VAL A 225 -2.96 7.49 8.31
N PRO A 226 -2.34 6.30 8.36
CA PRO A 226 -0.87 6.20 8.34
C PRO A 226 -0.29 6.49 6.94
N SER A 227 0.99 6.85 6.85
CA SER A 227 1.68 7.04 5.56
C SER A 227 1.98 5.71 4.86
N ILE A 228 2.42 4.71 5.62
CA ILE A 228 2.65 3.35 5.15
C ILE A 228 1.64 2.42 5.81
N PHE A 229 1.00 1.57 5.01
CA PHE A 229 -0.09 0.71 5.47
C PHE A 229 0.11 -0.74 5.06
N LEU A 230 -0.27 -1.66 5.94
CA LEU A 230 -0.43 -3.09 5.66
C LEU A 230 -1.45 -3.67 6.63
N ILE A 231 -2.13 -4.74 6.21
CA ILE A 231 -3.11 -5.43 7.06
C ILE A 231 -3.24 -6.92 6.74
N THR A 232 -3.20 -7.28 5.45
CA THR A 232 -3.37 -8.66 4.99
C THR A 232 -2.02 -9.28 4.66
N TYR A 233 -1.81 -10.49 5.13
CA TYR A 233 -0.64 -11.33 4.87
C TYR A 233 -1.04 -12.57 4.09
N LEU A 234 -0.08 -13.18 3.40
CA LEU A 234 -0.22 -14.51 2.82
C LEU A 234 0.87 -15.41 3.37
N GLN A 235 0.48 -16.55 3.93
CA GLN A 235 1.44 -17.58 4.31
C GLN A 235 1.34 -18.78 3.38
N ALA A 236 2.48 -19.32 3.00
CA ALA A 236 2.62 -20.55 2.24
C ALA A 236 3.45 -21.59 3.01
N HIS A 237 3.11 -22.87 2.85
CA HIS A 237 3.84 -23.99 3.43
C HIS A 237 3.59 -25.27 2.64
N HIS A 238 4.44 -26.28 2.85
CA HIS A 238 4.16 -27.65 2.41
C HIS A 238 3.06 -28.25 3.27
N LEU A 239 1.95 -28.63 2.64
CA LEU A 239 0.84 -29.24 3.36
C LEU A 239 1.23 -30.64 3.86
N ASP A 240 1.02 -30.92 5.14
CA ASP A 240 1.17 -32.27 5.71
C ASP A 240 -0.01 -33.15 5.31
N THR A 241 0.05 -33.74 4.12
CA THR A 241 -1.02 -34.59 3.59
C THR A 241 -1.29 -35.83 4.44
N GLU A 242 -0.29 -36.36 5.17
CA GLU A 242 -0.47 -37.55 6.01
C GLU A 242 -1.39 -37.28 7.20
N PHE A 243 -1.28 -36.08 7.78
CA PHE A 243 -2.21 -35.63 8.81
C PHE A 243 -3.66 -35.62 8.30
N TYR A 244 -3.90 -35.08 7.10
CA TYR A 244 -5.24 -35.06 6.52
C TYR A 244 -5.75 -36.45 6.15
N ASP A 245 -4.90 -37.33 5.62
CA ASP A 245 -5.29 -38.70 5.30
C ASP A 245 -5.71 -39.50 6.54
N ARG A 246 -5.09 -39.22 7.69
CA ARG A 246 -5.40 -39.87 8.96
C ARG A 246 -6.68 -39.34 9.62
N PHE A 247 -6.91 -38.03 9.57
CA PHE A 247 -7.93 -37.36 10.40
C PHE A 247 -9.11 -36.78 9.62
N TYR A 248 -9.03 -36.63 8.30
CA TYR A 248 -10.05 -35.99 7.47
C TYR A 248 -10.65 -36.96 6.43
N LYS A 249 -11.77 -36.55 5.82
CA LYS A 249 -12.39 -37.31 4.72
C LYS A 249 -11.66 -37.06 3.40
N PRO A 250 -11.75 -38.00 2.43
CA PRO A 250 -11.27 -37.76 1.06
C PRO A 250 -11.81 -36.45 0.50
N GLY A 251 -10.94 -35.66 -0.13
CA GLY A 251 -11.27 -34.33 -0.65
C GLY A 251 -10.91 -33.15 0.28
N ALA A 252 -10.31 -33.41 1.44
CA ALA A 252 -9.85 -32.36 2.36
C ALA A 252 -8.70 -31.49 1.81
N TYR A 253 -7.99 -31.98 0.78
CA TYR A 253 -7.00 -31.23 0.03
C TYR A 253 -7.07 -31.56 -1.46
N LEU A 254 -6.60 -30.64 -2.32
CA LEU A 254 -6.55 -30.84 -3.77
C LEU A 254 -5.47 -31.85 -4.21
N LYS A 255 -5.70 -32.52 -5.35
CA LYS A 255 -4.69 -33.37 -6.02
C LYS A 255 -3.34 -32.68 -6.24
N ALA A 256 -3.34 -31.36 -6.43
CA ALA A 256 -2.11 -30.58 -6.54
C ALA A 256 -1.23 -30.71 -5.29
N HIS A 257 -1.82 -30.68 -4.09
CA HIS A 257 -1.07 -30.90 -2.84
C HIS A 257 -0.49 -32.31 -2.77
N ALA A 258 -1.29 -33.33 -3.08
CA ALA A 258 -0.87 -34.74 -3.08
C ALA A 258 0.35 -35.02 -3.97
N THR A 259 0.49 -34.24 -5.05
CA THR A 259 1.53 -34.42 -6.07
C THR A 259 2.60 -33.34 -6.02
N HIS A 260 2.58 -32.45 -5.02
CA HIS A 260 3.52 -31.32 -4.94
C HIS A 260 4.97 -31.80 -4.88
N MET A 261 5.29 -32.73 -3.96
CA MET A 261 6.65 -33.23 -3.79
C MET A 261 7.18 -33.91 -5.05
N ASP A 262 6.35 -34.74 -5.68
CA ASP A 262 6.69 -35.40 -6.94
C ASP A 262 6.86 -34.40 -8.11
N ARG A 263 6.06 -33.34 -8.19
CA ARG A 263 6.14 -32.40 -9.31
C ARG A 263 7.28 -31.40 -9.23
N TRP A 264 7.54 -30.90 -8.02
CA TRP A 264 8.46 -29.78 -7.82
C TRP A 264 9.80 -30.20 -7.23
N HIS A 265 9.91 -31.40 -6.66
CA HIS A 265 11.09 -31.85 -5.92
C HIS A 265 11.60 -33.23 -6.35
N SER A 266 11.06 -33.85 -7.41
CA SER A 266 11.50 -35.17 -7.91
C SER A 266 12.84 -35.17 -8.67
N HIS A 267 13.42 -33.99 -8.90
CA HIS A 267 14.74 -33.85 -9.50
C HIS A 267 15.71 -33.21 -8.50
N GLY A 268 16.78 -33.94 -8.22
CA GLY A 268 17.72 -33.66 -7.14
C GLY A 268 18.33 -32.26 -7.20
N SER A 269 18.67 -31.81 -6.00
CA SER A 269 19.79 -30.90 -5.75
C SER A 269 20.89 -31.09 -6.78
N THR A 270 21.14 -30.06 -7.59
CA THR A 270 22.50 -29.77 -8.09
C THR A 270 23.25 -29.03 -7.00
#